data_AF-E9J479-F1
#
_entry.id   AF-E9J479-F1
#
_cell.length_a   1.000
_cell.length_b   1.000
_cell.length_c   1.000
_cell.angle_alpha   90.00
_cell.angle_beta   90.00
_cell.angle_gamma   90.00
#
_symmetry.space_group_name_H-M   'P 1'
#
loop_
_entity.id
_entity.type
_entity.pdbx_description
1 polymer ?
#
loop_
_entity_poly.entity_id
_entity_poly.type
_entity_poly.pdbx_seq_one_letter_code
_entity_poly.pdbx_strand_id
1 'polypeptide(L)'
;FRKKKKITLTILLEIYFTLLQLIEYIESPFTLADSIYGSTFFVATGFHGLHVIIGTLFLFTCFIRIKYSHFSNHHHFGFEAAA
;
A
#
# COMPACT_ATOMS: atom_id res chain seq x y z
N PHE A 1 5.83 -3.19 21.76
CA PHE A 1 5.72 -1.72 21.56
C PHE A 1 6.41 -1.21 20.30
N ARG A 2 7.72 -1.47 20.08
CA ARG A 2 8.48 -0.93 18.94
C ARG A 2 7.98 -1.40 17.56
N LYS A 3 7.55 -2.67 17.42
CA LYS A 3 6.95 -3.20 16.18
C LYS A 3 5.65 -2.49 15.78
N LYS A 4 4.77 -2.19 16.75
CA LYS A 4 3.50 -1.44 16.53
C LYS A 4 3.76 -0.06 15.93
N LYS A 5 4.74 0.69 16.45
CA LYS A 5 5.10 2.03 15.95
C LYS A 5 5.58 2.02 14.50
N LYS A 6 6.39 1.03 14.11
CA LYS A 6 6.90 0.90 12.73
C LYS A 6 5.78 0.63 11.72
N ILE A 7 4.88 -0.30 12.04
CA ILE A 7 3.75 -0.67 11.16
C ILE A 7 2.77 0.51 11.00
N THR A 8 2.51 1.25 12.08
CA THR A 8 1.68 2.46 11.98
C THR A 8 2.31 3.49 11.05
N LEU A 9 3.64 3.68 11.11
CA LEU A 9 4.33 4.60 10.22
C LEU A 9 4.28 4.13 8.75
N THR A 10 4.48 2.84 8.48
CA THR A 10 4.43 2.32 7.10
C THR A 10 3.03 2.46 6.50
N ILE A 11 1.97 2.13 7.25
CA ILE A 11 0.59 2.31 6.80
C ILE A 11 0.30 3.79 6.48
N LEU A 12 0.74 4.72 7.32
CA LEU A 12 0.55 6.15 7.07
C LEU A 12 1.28 6.62 5.80
N LEU A 13 2.50 6.10 5.56
CA LEU A 13 3.28 6.46 4.39
C LEU A 13 2.68 5.90 3.09
N GLU A 14 2.14 4.69 3.11
CA GLU A 14 1.45 4.09 1.96
C GLU A 14 0.13 4.79 1.63
N ILE A 15 -0.65 5.18 2.66
CA ILE A 15 -1.85 6.01 2.47
C ILE A 15 -1.46 7.36 1.83
N TYR A 16 -0.39 7.99 2.33
CA TYR A 16 0.11 9.24 1.78
C TYR A 16 0.56 9.09 0.31
N PHE A 17 1.29 8.02 -0.02
CA PHE A 17 1.67 7.71 -1.39
C PHE A 17 0.46 7.52 -2.30
N THR A 18 -0.56 6.79 -1.85
CA THR A 18 -1.79 6.55 -2.64
C THR A 18 -2.55 7.85 -2.91
N LEU A 19 -2.58 8.78 -1.95
CA LEU A 19 -3.18 10.10 -2.15
C LEU A 19 -2.41 10.94 -3.17
N LEU A 20 -1.07 10.92 -3.12
CA LEU A 20 -0.25 11.60 -4.13
C LEU A 20 -0.45 11.00 -5.53
N GLN A 21 -0.55 9.66 -5.62
CA GLN A 21 -0.83 8.98 -6.89
C GLN A 21 -2.20 9.37 -7.47
N LEU A 22 -3.21 9.57 -6.60
CA LEU A 22 -4.52 10.06 -7.03
C LEU A 22 -4.46 11.50 -7.55
N ILE A 23 -3.70 12.38 -6.87
CA ILE A 23 -3.52 13.76 -7.32
C ILE A 23 -2.81 13.78 -8.68
N GLU A 24 -1.79 12.94 -8.88
CA GLU A 24 -1.10 12.79 -10.17
C GLU A 24 -2.07 12.40 -11.29
N TYR A 25 -3.03 11.51 -11.02
CA TYR A 25 -4.03 11.09 -12.03
C TYR A 25 -5.09 12.16 -12.34
N ILE A 26 -5.40 13.04 -11.39
CA ILE A 26 -6.36 14.13 -11.61
C ILE A 26 -5.71 15.28 -12.38
N GLU A 27 -4.45 15.59 -12.06
CA GLU A 27 -3.71 16.71 -12.65
C GLU A 27 -3.00 16.33 -13.98
N SER A 28 -2.98 15.05 -14.35
CA SER A 28 -2.31 14.61 -15.58
C SER A 28 -2.97 15.21 -16.83
N PRO A 29 -2.21 15.80 -17.78
CA PRO A 29 -2.76 16.44 -18.98
C PRO A 29 -3.13 15.44 -20.09
N PHE A 30 -3.02 14.14 -19.82
CA PHE A 30 -3.33 13.05 -20.73
C PHE A 30 -4.14 11.98 -19.99
N THR A 31 -4.87 11.18 -20.75
CA THR A 31 -5.80 10.16 -20.27
C THR A 31 -5.33 8.76 -20.68
N LEU A 32 -5.99 7.74 -20.14
CA LEU A 32 -5.73 6.34 -20.50
C LEU A 32 -5.99 6.04 -21.99
N ALA A 33 -6.88 6.81 -22.64
CA ALA A 33 -7.18 6.66 -24.06
C ALA A 33 -6.16 7.38 -24.97
N ASP A 34 -5.24 8.16 -24.42
CA ASP A 34 -4.29 8.95 -25.20
C ASP A 34 -3.03 8.16 -25.57
N SER A 35 -2.81 7.95 -26.87
CA SER A 35 -1.58 7.42 -27.46
C SER A 35 -1.05 6.13 -26.79
N ILE A 36 0.16 5.72 -27.16
CA ILE A 36 0.85 4.60 -26.52
C ILE A 36 1.39 5.02 -25.14
N TYR A 37 1.73 6.30 -24.95
CA TYR A 37 2.29 6.78 -23.69
C TYR A 37 1.26 6.79 -22.56
N GLY A 38 0.08 7.38 -22.77
CA GLY A 38 -0.96 7.45 -21.75
C GLY A 38 -1.45 6.05 -21.35
N SER A 39 -1.74 5.20 -22.33
CA SER A 39 -2.14 3.82 -22.08
C SER A 39 -1.09 3.02 -21.29
N THR A 40 0.20 3.10 -21.66
CA THR A 40 1.26 2.37 -20.93
C THR A 40 1.53 2.96 -19.54
N PHE A 41 1.50 4.29 -19.39
CA PHE A 41 1.66 4.97 -18.11
C PHE A 41 0.59 4.51 -17.12
N PHE A 42 -0.69 4.71 -17.42
CA PHE A 42 -1.79 4.42 -16.49
C PHE A 42 -1.96 2.93 -16.19
N VAL A 43 -1.62 2.04 -17.14
CA VAL A 43 -1.65 0.59 -16.86
C VAL A 43 -0.52 0.21 -15.90
N ALA A 44 0.71 0.68 -16.14
CA ALA A 44 1.85 0.34 -15.29
C ALA A 44 1.69 0.91 -13.87
N THR A 45 1.38 2.20 -13.75
CA THR A 45 1.18 2.86 -12.45
C THR A 45 -0.10 2.40 -11.77
N GLY A 46 -1.15 2.06 -12.54
CA GLY A 46 -2.41 1.51 -12.02
C GLY A 46 -2.24 0.13 -11.39
N PHE A 47 -1.53 -0.80 -12.05
CA PHE A 47 -1.23 -2.11 -11.48
C PHE A 47 -0.35 -2.01 -10.23
N HIS A 48 0.65 -1.13 -10.25
CA HIS A 48 1.46 -0.86 -9.08
C HIS A 48 0.62 -0.28 -7.93
N GLY A 49 -0.24 0.70 -8.19
CA GLY A 49 -1.14 1.28 -7.20
C GLY A 49 -2.09 0.25 -6.59
N LEU A 50 -2.62 -0.68 -7.39
CA LEU A 50 -3.41 -1.81 -6.90
C LEU A 50 -2.60 -2.67 -5.92
N HIS A 51 -1.35 -3.01 -6.29
CA HIS A 51 -0.47 -3.80 -5.43
C HIS A 51 -0.20 -3.10 -4.09
N VAL A 52 0.05 -1.79 -4.11
CA VAL A 52 0.27 -0.99 -2.89
C VAL A 52 -0.97 -1.00 -1.99
N ILE A 53 -2.18 -0.81 -2.54
CA ILE A 53 -3.43 -0.83 -1.76
C ILE A 53 -3.64 -2.18 -1.07
N ILE A 54 -3.40 -3.29 -1.79
CA ILE A 54 -3.49 -4.63 -1.20
C ILE A 54 -2.44 -4.80 -0.09
N GLY A 55 -1.21 -4.31 -0.30
CA GLY A 55 -0.15 -4.28 0.71
C GLY A 55 -0.56 -3.54 1.98
N THR A 56 -1.16 -2.35 1.85
CA THR A 56 -1.65 -1.55 2.97
C THR A 56 -2.75 -2.25 3.74
N LEU A 57 -3.70 -2.90 3.04
CA LEU A 57 -4.73 -3.72 3.69
C LEU A 57 -4.11 -4.91 4.45
N PHE A 58 -3.09 -5.55 3.87
CA PHE A 58 -2.39 -6.65 4.52
C PHE A 58 -1.65 -6.20 5.79
N LEU A 59 -0.93 -5.08 5.73
CA LEU A 59 -0.28 -4.47 6.89
C LEU A 59 -1.29 -4.01 7.95
N PHE A 60 -2.44 -3.47 7.52
CA PHE A 60 -3.51 -3.06 8.43
C PHE A 60 -4.14 -4.23 9.17
N THR A 61 -4.43 -5.34 8.50
CA THR A 61 -4.92 -6.57 9.16
C THR A 61 -3.87 -7.13 10.12
N CYS A 62 -2.58 -7.08 9.77
CA CYS A 62 -1.48 -7.45 10.66
C CYS A 62 -1.41 -6.53 11.89
N PHE A 63 -1.60 -5.23 11.72
CA PHE A 63 -1.64 -4.26 12.82
C PHE A 63 -2.77 -4.56 13.81
N ILE A 64 -3.97 -4.85 13.30
CA ILE A 64 -5.14 -5.25 14.11
C ILE A 64 -4.83 -6.51 14.92
N ARG A 65 -4.29 -7.55 14.27
CA ARG A 65 -3.94 -8.82 14.93
C ARG A 65 -2.86 -8.65 16.01
N ILE A 66 -1.89 -7.76 15.80
CA ILE A 66 -0.88 -7.38 16.81
C ILE A 66 -1.51 -6.59 17.97
N LYS A 67 -2.59 -5.83 17.75
CA LYS A 67 -3.31 -5.12 18.82
C LYS A 67 -4.10 -6.07 19.71
N TYR A 68 -4.74 -7.10 19.16
CA TYR A 68 -5.48 -8.12 19.94
C TYR A 68 -4.59 -9.23 20.53
N SER A 69 -3.25 -9.12 20.43
CA SER A 69 -2.29 -10.10 20.95
C SER A 69 -2.38 -11.50 20.34
N HIS A 70 -2.85 -11.62 19.08
CA HIS A 70 -2.96 -12.91 18.38
C HIS A 70 -1.61 -13.49 17.90
N PHE A 71 -0.49 -12.78 18.12
CA PHE A 71 0.84 -13.20 17.67
C PHE A 71 1.76 -13.51 18.87
N SER A 72 2.23 -14.75 18.95
CA SER A 72 3.29 -15.24 19.88
C SER A 72 4.66 -15.20 19.19
N ASN A 73 5.76 -15.05 19.97
CA ASN A 73 7.15 -14.93 19.50
C ASN A 73 7.63 -15.99 18.47
N HIS A 74 6.91 -17.11 18.32
CA HIS A 74 7.22 -18.22 17.40
C HIS A 74 6.30 -18.33 16.17
N HIS A 75 5.16 -17.63 16.12
CA HIS A 75 4.23 -17.68 14.99
C HIS A 75 4.00 -16.25 14.47
N HIS A 76 4.89 -15.80 13.57
CA HIS A 76 4.86 -14.46 12.98
C HIS A 76 4.82 -14.45 11.45
N PHE A 77 4.50 -15.57 10.81
CA PHE A 77 4.57 -15.68 9.35
C PHE A 77 3.75 -14.60 8.62
N GLY A 78 2.56 -14.25 9.14
CA GLY A 78 1.75 -13.16 8.56
C GLY A 78 2.41 -11.78 8.65
N PHE A 79 3.28 -11.54 9.63
CA PHE A 79 4.06 -10.30 9.76
C PHE A 79 5.29 -10.32 8.84
N GLU A 80 5.87 -11.50 8.61
CA GLU A 80 7.04 -11.72 7.76
C GLU A 80 6.68 -11.67 6.27
N ALA A 81 5.47 -12.12 5.90
CA ALA A 81 4.92 -11.98 4.55
C ALA A 81 4.45 -10.56 4.22
N ALA A 82 4.40 -9.65 5.20
CA ALA A 82 4.02 -8.25 5.03
C ALA A 82 5.22 -7.32 4.85
N ALA A 83 6.43 -7.84 5.06
CA ALA A 83 7.69 -7.13 4.92
C ALA A 83 8.34 -7.46 3.58
#